data_AF-F0ZE11-F1
#
_entry.id   AF-F0ZE11-F1
#
_cell.length_a   1.000
_cell.length_b   1.000
_cell.length_c   1.000
_cell.angle_alpha   90.00
_cell.angle_beta   90.00
_cell.angle_gamma   90.00
#
_symmetry.space_group_name_H-M   'P 1'
#
loop_
_entity.id
_entity.type
_entity.pdbx_description
1 polymer ?
#
loop_
_entity_poly.entity_id
_entity_poly.type
_entity_poly.pdbx_seq_one_letter_code
_entity_poly.pdbx_strand_id
1 'polypeptide(L)'
;MCETLSDNKTIKYLSLKNQCPSNCSCANDNTRMDHLDLTLITEGLKRFLTSPFIVLETLELNINFKILDTNLIESLTQNQTIKTLTIKNKFINLSLIIKSILIKNRTIRNLKIIGENNIYKGLLLLIDNPQLKIDLYSLSFPISKNETLSYYTKLINSHPFPIKQFNITISSKFEKSNFQSTSKNNSIINIHKKII
;
A
#
# COMPACT_ATOMS: atom_id res chain seq x y z
N MET A 1 -11.78 6.91 19.30
CA MET A 1 -11.10 6.42 20.51
C MET A 1 -9.60 6.53 20.24
N CYS A 2 -8.91 7.50 20.85
CA CYS A 2 -7.46 7.58 20.79
C CYS A 2 -6.93 6.73 21.93
N GLU A 3 -6.47 5.52 21.63
CA GLU A 3 -5.70 4.74 22.58
C GLU A 3 -4.27 5.31 22.61
N THR A 4 -3.80 5.64 23.81
CA THR A 4 -2.41 6.02 24.05
C THR A 4 -1.51 4.86 23.65
N LEU A 5 -0.71 5.05 22.59
CA LEU A 5 0.36 4.13 22.21
C LEU A 5 1.45 4.23 23.29
N SER A 6 1.38 3.37 24.30
CA SER A 6 2.51 3.17 25.22
C SER A 6 3.64 2.45 24.50
N ASP A 7 4.89 2.62 24.98
CA ASP A 7 6.13 2.01 24.47
C ASP A 7 6.18 0.49 24.66
N ASN A 8 5.10 -0.19 24.29
CA ASN A 8 4.95 -1.61 24.42
C ASN A 8 5.75 -2.29 23.30
N LYS A 9 6.87 -2.90 23.67
CA LYS A 9 7.78 -3.66 22.79
C LYS A 9 7.11 -4.81 22.01
N THR A 10 5.82 -5.08 22.24
CA THR A 10 5.06 -6.17 21.63
C THR A 10 4.24 -5.77 20.41
N ILE A 11 4.10 -4.47 20.09
CA ILE A 11 3.28 -4.02 18.97
C ILE A 11 3.97 -4.36 17.65
N LYS A 12 3.55 -5.47 17.02
CA LYS A 12 4.00 -5.90 15.69
C LYS A 12 3.13 -5.39 14.55
N TYR A 13 1.94 -4.89 14.87
CA TYR A 13 0.94 -4.44 13.91
C TYR A 13 0.34 -3.12 14.36
N LEU A 14 0.31 -2.15 13.44
CA LEU A 14 -0.29 -0.84 13.65
C LEU A 14 -1.17 -0.53 12.45
N SER A 15 -2.41 -0.16 12.71
CA SER A 15 -3.36 0.21 11.66
C SER A 15 -4.00 1.54 12.02
N LEU A 16 -3.67 2.55 11.24
CA LEU A 16 -4.19 3.89 11.43
C LEU A 16 -5.32 4.12 10.44
N LYS A 17 -6.55 4.23 10.97
CA LYS A 17 -7.76 4.33 10.17
C LYS A 17 -8.54 5.57 10.55
N ASN A 18 -9.04 6.30 9.55
CA ASN A 18 -10.14 7.22 9.80
C ASN A 18 -11.43 6.43 9.98
N GLN A 19 -12.05 6.50 11.17
CA GLN A 19 -13.35 5.90 11.44
C GLN A 19 -14.41 7.00 11.46
N CYS A 20 -15.34 6.94 10.50
CA CYS A 20 -16.60 7.67 10.59
C CYS A 20 -17.62 6.80 11.33
N PRO A 21 -18.23 7.29 12.42
CA PRO A 21 -19.34 6.60 13.07
C PRO A 21 -20.48 6.38 12.08
N SER A 22 -21.10 5.19 12.11
CA SER A 22 -22.19 4.78 11.21
C SER A 22 -23.40 5.71 11.22
N ASN A 23 -23.57 6.52 12.27
CA ASN A 23 -24.71 7.42 12.47
C ASN A 23 -24.40 8.86 12.03
N CYS A 24 -23.17 9.14 11.61
CA CYS A 24 -22.83 10.41 10.97
C CYS A 24 -22.90 10.23 9.47
N SER A 25 -23.64 11.10 8.79
CA SER A 25 -23.44 11.35 7.36
C SER A 25 -22.07 12.01 7.18
N CYS A 26 -21.03 11.19 7.26
CA CYS A 26 -19.82 11.49 6.52
C CYS A 26 -20.25 11.46 5.07
N ALA A 27 -20.68 12.62 4.56
CA ALA A 27 -20.97 12.82 3.16
C ALA A 27 -19.87 12.10 2.38
N ASN A 28 -20.25 11.47 1.27
CA ASN A 28 -19.38 10.66 0.40
C ASN A 28 -18.12 11.41 -0.12
N ASP A 29 -17.86 12.61 0.36
CA ASP A 29 -16.65 13.36 0.22
C ASP A 29 -15.70 13.14 1.40
N ASN A 30 -14.63 12.46 1.04
CA ASN A 30 -13.28 12.48 1.57
C ASN A 30 -12.68 13.87 1.94
N THR A 31 -13.49 14.88 2.25
CA THR A 31 -13.12 16.28 2.53
C THR A 31 -13.12 16.63 4.01
N ARG A 32 -13.87 15.96 4.89
CA ARG A 32 -13.90 16.31 6.32
C ARG A 32 -12.70 15.84 7.16
N MET A 33 -11.49 15.82 6.58
CA MET A 33 -10.25 15.85 7.37
C MET A 33 -9.73 17.28 7.58
N ASP A 34 -10.48 18.30 7.15
CA ASP A 34 -10.06 19.71 7.25
C ASP A 34 -9.76 20.19 8.69
N HIS A 35 -10.13 19.42 9.72
CA HIS A 35 -9.84 19.70 11.13
C HIS A 35 -8.79 18.76 11.75
N LEU A 36 -8.33 17.73 11.03
CA LEU A 36 -7.24 16.86 11.47
C LEU A 36 -5.94 17.44 10.94
N ASP A 37 -5.08 17.89 11.84
CA ASP A 37 -3.72 18.27 11.49
C ASP A 37 -2.93 17.00 11.12
N LEU A 38 -2.93 16.69 9.83
CA LEU A 38 -2.22 15.55 9.27
C LEU A 38 -0.72 15.62 9.56
N THR A 39 -0.17 16.83 9.72
CA THR A 39 1.24 17.06 10.07
C THR A 39 1.54 16.53 11.47
N LEU A 40 0.70 16.86 12.45
CA LEU A 40 0.87 16.34 13.81
C LEU A 40 0.76 14.80 13.85
N ILE A 41 -0.12 14.22 13.03
CA ILE A 41 -0.25 12.77 12.91
C ILE A 41 1.02 12.16 12.32
N THR A 42 1.56 12.71 11.23
CA THR A 42 2.76 12.19 10.58
C THR A 42 4.02 12.42 11.41
N GLU A 43 4.09 13.51 12.19
CA GLU A 43 5.14 13.73 13.19
C GLU A 43 5.08 12.69 14.32
N GLY A 44 3.90 12.43 14.87
CA GLY A 44 3.70 11.40 15.88
C GLY A 44 4.07 10.02 15.36
N LEU A 45 3.62 9.68 14.15
CA LEU A 45 4.02 8.45 13.46
C LEU A 45 5.53 8.38 13.26
N LYS A 46 6.18 9.47 12.87
CA LYS A 46 7.64 9.49 12.68
C LYS A 46 8.34 9.15 13.99
N ARG A 47 8.00 9.82 15.09
CA ARG A 47 8.59 9.52 16.41
C ARG A 47 8.39 8.06 16.81
N PHE A 48 7.21 7.50 16.56
CA PHE A 48 6.91 6.10 16.85
C PHE A 48 7.71 5.13 15.98
N LEU A 49 7.73 5.35 14.66
CA LEU A 49 8.34 4.46 13.67
C LEU A 49 9.86 4.51 13.64
N THR A 50 10.47 5.60 14.10
CA THR A 50 11.93 5.72 14.25
C THR A 50 12.42 5.38 15.65
N SER A 51 11.54 5.02 16.58
CA SER A 51 11.94 4.58 17.92
C SER A 51 12.71 3.26 17.84
N PRO A 52 13.91 3.16 18.46
CA PRO A 52 14.72 1.94 18.42
C PRO A 52 14.10 0.79 19.22
N PHE A 53 13.07 1.05 20.02
CA PHE A 53 12.40 0.05 20.85
C PHE A 53 11.18 -0.58 20.19
N ILE A 54 10.76 -0.05 19.03
CA ILE A 54 9.56 -0.51 18.32
C ILE A 54 9.94 -1.50 17.22
N VAL A 55 9.43 -2.73 17.34
CA VAL A 55 9.61 -3.80 16.35
C VAL A 55 8.31 -4.02 15.59
N LEU A 56 7.86 -2.96 14.91
CA LEU A 56 6.65 -2.99 14.10
C LEU A 56 6.91 -3.72 12.78
N GLU A 57 6.24 -4.84 12.51
CA GLU A 57 6.42 -5.60 11.27
C GLU A 57 5.41 -5.24 10.19
N THR A 58 4.21 -4.80 10.59
CA THR A 58 3.12 -4.45 9.67
C THR A 58 2.53 -3.09 10.01
N LEU A 59 2.46 -2.24 8.99
CA LEU A 59 1.82 -0.93 9.06
C LEU A 59 0.69 -0.85 8.03
N GLU A 60 -0.50 -0.46 8.47
CA GLU A 60 -1.60 -0.10 7.59
C GLU A 60 -1.98 1.38 7.76
N LEU A 61 -1.97 2.12 6.67
CA LEU A 61 -2.36 3.51 6.60
C LEU A 61 -3.64 3.64 5.79
N ASN A 62 -4.76 3.77 6.48
CA ASN A 62 -6.07 4.10 5.91
C ASN A 62 -6.45 5.52 6.29
N ILE A 63 -5.58 6.45 5.87
CA ILE A 63 -5.77 7.89 5.96
C ILE A 63 -5.70 8.46 4.56
N ASN A 64 -6.60 9.39 4.27
CA ASN A 64 -6.70 10.06 2.98
C ASN A 64 -5.75 11.26 2.88
N PHE A 65 -4.44 11.03 3.02
CA PHE A 65 -3.40 12.00 2.71
C PHE A 65 -3.49 12.44 1.24
N LYS A 66 -3.58 13.75 0.97
CA LYS A 66 -3.51 14.29 -0.40
C LYS A 66 -2.12 14.07 -1.02
N ILE A 67 -1.08 14.06 -0.20
CA ILE A 67 0.33 13.88 -0.56
C ILE A 67 1.01 12.97 0.46
N LEU A 68 2.09 12.30 0.06
CA LEU A 68 3.00 11.70 1.04
C LEU A 68 3.79 12.84 1.70
N ASP A 69 3.47 13.12 2.95
CA ASP A 69 4.20 14.11 3.75
C ASP A 69 5.65 13.65 4.01
N THR A 70 6.56 14.63 4.12
CA THR A 70 8.00 14.41 4.35
C THR A 70 8.25 13.60 5.61
N ASN A 71 7.52 13.83 6.71
CA ASN A 71 7.70 13.05 7.95
C ASN A 71 7.34 11.57 7.75
N LEU A 72 6.30 11.29 6.98
CA LEU A 72 5.90 9.91 6.66
C LEU A 72 6.91 9.25 5.72
N ILE A 73 7.41 9.98 4.72
CA ILE A 73 8.46 9.47 3.81
C ILE A 73 9.72 9.14 4.61
N GLU A 74 10.21 10.07 5.43
CA GLU A 74 11.42 9.88 6.22
C GLU A 74 11.28 8.68 7.16
N SER A 75 10.18 8.61 7.91
CA SER A 75 9.95 7.50 8.83
C SER A 75 9.88 6.14 8.12
N LEU A 76 9.19 6.03 6.98
CA LEU A 76 9.15 4.79 6.21
C LEU A 76 10.48 4.47 5.54
N THR A 77 11.26 5.46 5.10
CA THR A 77 12.56 5.22 4.47
C THR A 77 13.60 4.72 5.46
N GLN A 78 13.60 5.26 6.69
CA GLN A 78 14.57 4.92 7.73
C GLN A 78 14.17 3.68 8.55
N ASN A 79 12.89 3.30 8.55
CA ASN A 79 12.43 2.18 9.35
C ASN A 79 13.00 0.83 8.87
N GLN A 80 13.50 0.05 9.83
CA GLN A 80 14.19 -1.23 9.61
C GLN A 80 13.37 -2.45 10.07
N THR A 81 12.13 -2.26 10.49
CA THR A 81 11.30 -3.31 11.10
C THR A 81 10.07 -3.66 10.28
N ILE A 82 9.47 -2.69 9.59
CA ILE A 82 8.27 -2.86 8.78
C ILE A 82 8.59 -3.66 7.53
N LYS A 83 8.01 -4.85 7.46
CA LYS A 83 8.09 -5.78 6.32
C LYS A 83 6.87 -5.64 5.41
N THR A 84 5.71 -5.28 5.98
CA THR A 84 4.44 -5.18 5.27
C THR A 84 3.85 -3.79 5.42
N LEU A 85 3.61 -3.13 4.29
CA LEU A 85 2.99 -1.81 4.23
C LEU A 85 1.70 -1.87 3.42
N THR A 86 0.58 -1.51 4.05
CA THR A 86 -0.69 -1.30 3.36
C THR A 86 -1.00 0.19 3.32
N ILE A 87 -1.21 0.74 2.12
CA ILE A 87 -1.68 2.11 1.93
C ILE A 87 -3.06 2.06 1.29
N LYS A 88 -4.08 2.49 2.04
CA LYS A 88 -5.43 2.72 1.55
C LYS A 88 -5.65 4.22 1.40
N ASN A 89 -5.46 4.71 0.19
CA ASN A 89 -5.46 6.14 -0.12
C ASN A 89 -5.77 6.36 -1.61
N LYS A 90 -6.60 7.37 -1.93
CA LYS A 90 -7.05 7.65 -3.31
C LYS A 90 -6.14 8.59 -4.11
N PHE A 91 -5.12 9.18 -3.49
CA PHE A 91 -4.18 10.12 -4.09
C PHE A 91 -2.76 9.54 -4.23
N ILE A 92 -2.39 8.58 -3.38
CA ILE A 92 -1.06 7.95 -3.39
C ILE A 92 -1.01 6.78 -4.38
N ASN A 93 -0.24 6.93 -5.45
CA ASN A 93 0.00 5.88 -6.44
C ASN A 93 1.35 5.16 -6.24
N LEU A 94 1.51 4.03 -6.92
CA LEU A 94 2.72 3.19 -6.83
C LEU A 94 3.99 3.93 -7.28
N SER A 95 3.92 4.78 -8.30
CA SER A 95 5.09 5.54 -8.79
C SER A 95 5.66 6.44 -7.70
N LEU A 96 4.78 7.14 -6.95
CA LEU A 96 5.18 7.99 -5.84
C LEU A 96 5.85 7.17 -4.72
N ILE A 97 5.26 6.02 -4.35
CA ILE A 97 5.81 5.12 -3.32
C ILE A 97 7.19 4.58 -3.73
N ILE A 98 7.37 4.20 -4.99
CA ILE A 98 8.67 3.75 -5.49
C ILE A 98 9.71 4.86 -5.35
N LYS A 99 9.43 6.05 -5.90
CA LYS A 99 10.37 7.17 -5.94
C LYS A 99 10.76 7.69 -4.55
N SER A 100 9.78 7.78 -3.65
CA SER A 100 9.97 8.37 -2.32
C SER A 100 10.46 7.37 -1.27
N ILE A 101 9.99 6.11 -1.33
CA ILE A 101 10.18 5.13 -0.26
C ILE A 101 11.03 3.94 -0.73
N LEU A 102 10.56 3.16 -1.71
CA LEU A 102 11.12 1.81 -1.99
C LEU A 102 12.53 1.82 -2.61
N ILE A 103 12.96 2.92 -3.23
CA ILE A 103 14.35 3.04 -3.72
C ILE A 103 15.34 3.10 -2.54
N LYS A 104 14.90 3.67 -1.40
CA LYS A 104 15.73 3.89 -0.20
C LYS A 104 15.50 2.80 0.85
N ASN A 105 14.26 2.34 1.02
CA ASN A 105 13.90 1.32 2.00
C ASN A 105 14.03 -0.10 1.41
N ARG A 106 14.76 -0.97 2.13
CA ARG A 106 14.97 -2.38 1.75
C ARG A 106 14.20 -3.37 2.63
N THR A 107 13.56 -2.88 3.69
CA THR A 107 12.87 -3.69 4.68
C THR A 107 11.45 -4.02 4.25
N ILE A 108 10.77 -3.09 3.58
CA ILE A 108 9.39 -3.26 3.12
C ILE A 108 9.40 -4.20 1.92
N ARG A 109 9.07 -5.46 2.17
CA ARG A 109 9.04 -6.54 1.17
C ARG A 109 7.63 -6.76 0.62
N ASN A 110 6.58 -6.39 1.35
CA ASN A 110 5.20 -6.61 0.95
C ASN A 110 4.45 -5.29 0.92
N LEU A 111 3.99 -4.88 -0.26
CA LEU A 111 3.25 -3.64 -0.45
C LEU A 111 1.83 -3.94 -0.91
N LYS A 112 0.84 -3.39 -0.21
CA LYS A 112 -0.55 -3.41 -0.63
C LYS A 112 -1.05 -1.99 -0.85
N ILE A 113 -1.54 -1.69 -2.05
CA ILE A 113 -2.12 -0.39 -2.38
C ILE A 113 -3.60 -0.58 -2.64
N ILE A 114 -4.44 0.18 -1.95
CA ILE A 114 -5.89 0.16 -2.09
C ILE A 114 -6.36 1.59 -2.39
N GLY A 115 -6.96 1.79 -3.56
CA GLY A 115 -7.49 3.08 -3.99
C GLY A 115 -7.74 3.07 -5.49
N GLU A 116 -8.34 4.12 -6.03
CA GLU A 116 -8.56 4.30 -7.48
C GLU A 116 -7.26 4.59 -8.25
N ASN A 117 -6.12 4.40 -7.60
CA ASN A 117 -4.83 4.83 -8.07
C ASN A 117 -4.23 3.93 -9.13
N ASN A 118 -3.54 4.58 -10.04
CA ASN A 118 -2.95 3.98 -11.22
C ASN A 118 -1.68 3.17 -10.86
N ILE A 119 -1.87 1.89 -10.49
CA ILE A 119 -0.77 0.91 -10.34
C ILE A 119 0.06 0.84 -11.62
N TYR A 120 -0.61 0.96 -12.76
CA TYR A 120 0.02 0.92 -14.07
C TYR A 120 1.14 1.96 -14.25
N LYS A 121 0.98 3.22 -13.81
CA LYS A 121 2.06 4.23 -13.84
C LYS A 121 3.29 3.79 -13.03
N GLY A 122 3.09 3.07 -11.93
CA GLY A 122 4.19 2.52 -11.15
C GLY A 122 4.87 1.34 -11.86
N LEU A 123 4.11 0.49 -12.54
CA LEU A 123 4.68 -0.60 -13.34
C LEU A 123 5.45 -0.07 -14.55
N LEU A 124 4.93 0.93 -15.26
CA LEU A 124 5.65 1.60 -16.34
C LEU A 124 6.98 2.19 -15.85
N LEU A 125 6.99 2.87 -14.69
CA LEU A 125 8.22 3.40 -14.12
C LEU A 125 9.29 2.32 -13.94
N LEU A 126 8.92 1.10 -13.53
CA LEU A 126 9.84 -0.02 -13.36
C LEU A 126 10.32 -0.59 -14.70
N ILE A 127 9.47 -0.58 -15.72
CA ILE A 127 9.86 -0.97 -17.08
C ILE A 127 10.86 0.04 -17.66
N ASP A 128 10.55 1.33 -17.53
CA ASP A 128 11.37 2.43 -18.08
C ASP A 128 12.71 2.61 -17.34
N ASN A 129 12.81 2.07 -16.11
CA ASN A 129 13.99 2.24 -15.26
C ASN A 129 14.41 0.91 -14.61
N PRO A 130 14.86 -0.09 -15.39
CA PRO A 130 15.23 -1.42 -14.88
C PRO A 130 16.39 -1.38 -13.87
N GLN A 131 17.20 -0.31 -13.88
CA GLN A 131 18.28 -0.05 -12.93
C GLN A 131 17.77 0.34 -11.52
N LEU A 132 16.48 0.65 -11.35
CA LEU A 132 15.90 0.90 -10.04
C LEU A 132 16.00 -0.36 -9.21
N LYS A 133 16.97 -0.37 -8.30
CA LYS A 133 17.06 -1.39 -7.27
C LYS A 133 15.87 -1.18 -6.34
N ILE A 134 14.81 -1.97 -6.50
CA ILE A 134 13.78 -2.16 -5.47
C ILE A 134 13.84 -3.62 -5.01
N ASP A 135 13.64 -3.84 -3.71
CA ASP A 135 13.63 -5.19 -3.15
C ASP A 135 12.23 -5.51 -2.64
N LEU A 136 11.24 -5.51 -3.54
CA LEU A 136 9.86 -5.81 -3.19
C LEU A 136 9.55 -7.28 -3.52
N TYR A 137 9.18 -8.06 -2.52
CA TYR A 137 8.77 -9.45 -2.73
C TYR A 137 7.37 -9.54 -3.32
N SER A 138 6.40 -8.83 -2.74
CA SER A 138 5.01 -8.86 -3.20
C SER A 138 4.38 -7.47 -3.37
N LEU A 139 3.56 -7.35 -4.41
CA LEU A 139 2.72 -6.19 -4.69
C LEU A 139 1.26 -6.64 -4.79
N SER A 140 0.39 -6.08 -3.95
CA SER A 140 -1.02 -6.42 -3.89
C SER A 140 -1.89 -5.20 -4.21
N PHE A 141 -2.88 -5.36 -5.08
CA PHE A 141 -3.79 -4.26 -5.43
C PHE A 141 -5.15 -4.78 -5.91
N PRO A 142 -6.25 -4.06 -5.63
CA PRO A 142 -7.54 -4.37 -6.20
C PRO A 142 -7.69 -3.78 -7.61
N ILE A 143 -8.55 -4.39 -8.41
CA ILE A 143 -9.04 -3.86 -9.68
C ILE A 143 -10.56 -3.98 -9.72
N SER A 144 -11.22 -3.09 -10.47
CA SER A 144 -12.68 -3.02 -10.55
C SER A 144 -13.27 -3.65 -11.82
N LYS A 145 -12.47 -3.82 -12.87
CA LYS A 145 -12.94 -4.28 -14.19
C LYS A 145 -12.14 -5.46 -14.73
N ASN A 146 -12.80 -6.40 -15.38
CA ASN A 146 -12.18 -7.58 -15.99
C ASN A 146 -11.22 -7.19 -17.14
N GLU A 147 -11.53 -6.17 -17.93
CA GLU A 147 -10.63 -5.69 -19.00
C GLU A 147 -9.32 -5.13 -18.42
N THR A 148 -9.40 -4.55 -17.22
CA THR A 148 -8.21 -4.09 -16.50
C THR A 148 -7.36 -5.27 -16.01
N LEU A 149 -7.98 -6.42 -15.66
CA LEU A 149 -7.26 -7.63 -15.27
C LEU A 149 -6.40 -8.17 -16.41
N SER A 150 -6.99 -8.32 -17.60
CA SER A 150 -6.28 -8.86 -18.77
C SER A 150 -5.10 -7.97 -19.14
N TYR A 151 -5.28 -6.65 -19.04
CA TYR A 151 -4.24 -5.66 -19.25
C TYR A 151 -3.05 -5.83 -18.29
N TYR A 152 -3.29 -5.84 -16.97
CA TYR A 152 -2.22 -6.03 -15.97
C TYR A 152 -1.54 -7.38 -16.13
N THR A 153 -2.31 -8.44 -16.36
CA THR A 153 -1.78 -9.80 -16.55
C THR A 153 -0.85 -9.85 -17.76
N LYS A 154 -1.25 -9.25 -18.89
CA LYS A 154 -0.40 -9.15 -20.09
C LYS A 154 0.86 -8.33 -19.83
N LEU A 155 0.73 -7.17 -19.19
CA LEU A 155 1.88 -6.31 -18.88
C LEU A 155 2.92 -7.01 -18.01
N ILE A 156 2.47 -7.65 -16.92
CA ILE A 156 3.33 -8.40 -15.98
C ILE A 156 4.00 -9.59 -16.69
N ASN A 157 3.26 -10.33 -17.51
CA ASN A 157 3.78 -11.48 -18.25
C ASN A 157 4.73 -11.11 -19.40
N SER A 158 4.72 -9.86 -19.86
CA SER A 158 5.57 -9.39 -20.97
C SER A 158 6.89 -8.79 -20.50
N HIS A 159 7.06 -8.48 -19.22
CA HIS A 159 8.26 -7.81 -18.72
C HIS A 159 8.83 -8.50 -17.48
N PRO A 160 10.17 -8.48 -17.30
CA PRO A 160 10.80 -8.98 -16.09
C PRO A 160 10.75 -7.93 -14.99
N PHE A 161 9.75 -8.00 -14.12
CA PHE A 161 9.66 -7.10 -12.97
C PHE A 161 10.59 -7.57 -11.82
N PRO A 162 11.15 -6.65 -11.02
CA PRO A 162 11.90 -6.97 -9.81
C PRO A 162 10.98 -7.39 -8.63
N ILE A 163 9.76 -7.86 -8.92
CA ILE A 163 8.73 -8.21 -7.95
C ILE A 163 8.39 -9.68 -8.14
N LYS A 164 8.53 -10.51 -7.10
CA LYS A 164 8.30 -11.96 -7.21
C LYS A 164 6.83 -12.34 -7.25
N GLN A 165 5.95 -11.59 -6.58
CA GLN A 165 4.54 -11.92 -6.45
C GLN A 165 3.62 -10.72 -6.69
N PHE A 166 2.67 -10.87 -7.60
CA PHE A 166 1.59 -9.93 -7.83
C PHE A 166 0.28 -10.54 -7.34
N ASN A 167 -0.39 -9.88 -6.39
CA ASN A 167 -1.67 -10.33 -5.85
C ASN A 167 -2.78 -9.38 -6.27
N ILE A 168 -3.52 -9.76 -7.31
CA ILE A 168 -4.60 -8.96 -7.89
C ILE A 168 -5.93 -9.44 -7.33
N THR A 169 -6.66 -8.55 -6.65
CA THR A 169 -8.02 -8.85 -6.21
C THR A 169 -9.01 -8.17 -7.13
N ILE A 170 -9.96 -8.92 -7.67
CA ILE A 170 -11.09 -8.35 -8.41
C ILE A 170 -12.38 -8.69 -7.68
N SER A 171 -13.23 -7.68 -7.53
CA SER A 171 -14.50 -7.83 -6.87
C SER A 171 -15.63 -7.80 -7.89
N SER A 172 -16.51 -8.79 -7.85
CA SER A 172 -17.66 -8.91 -8.75
C SER A 172 -18.91 -9.27 -7.95
N LYS A 173 -20.06 -8.68 -8.31
CA LYS A 173 -21.35 -9.05 -7.72
C LYS A 173 -21.91 -10.36 -8.29
N PHE A 174 -21.40 -10.81 -9.44
CA PHE A 174 -22.06 -11.83 -10.26
C PHE A 174 -21.23 -13.11 -10.45
N GLU A 175 -19.95 -13.11 -10.09
CA GLU A 175 -19.07 -14.27 -10.28
C GLU A 175 -18.79 -14.99 -8.97
N LYS A 176 -18.73 -16.33 -8.99
CA LYS A 176 -18.27 -17.12 -7.84
C LYS A 176 -16.85 -16.74 -7.45
N SER A 177 -16.57 -16.78 -6.14
CA SER A 177 -15.21 -16.61 -5.65
C SER A 177 -14.30 -17.67 -6.26
N ASN A 178 -13.19 -17.24 -6.88
CA ASN A 178 -12.23 -18.14 -7.49
C ASN A 178 -10.81 -17.61 -7.30
N PHE A 179 -9.86 -18.53 -7.20
CA PHE A 179 -8.44 -18.24 -7.13
C PHE A 179 -7.74 -18.83 -8.34
N GLN A 180 -6.92 -18.02 -9.01
CA GLN A 180 -6.09 -18.46 -10.13
C GLN A 180 -4.66 -18.00 -9.88
N SER A 181 -3.69 -18.83 -10.26
CA SER A 181 -2.27 -18.50 -10.17
C SER A 181 -1.58 -18.84 -11.48
N THR A 182 -0.76 -17.93 -11.97
CA THR A 182 0.08 -18.13 -13.15
C THR A 182 1.50 -17.67 -12.84
N SER A 183 2.51 -18.31 -13.43
CA SER A 183 3.91 -17.95 -13.21
C SER A 183 4.61 -17.68 -14.55
N LYS A 184 5.31 -16.55 -14.64
CA LYS A 184 6.12 -16.17 -15.79
C LYS A 184 7.18 -15.14 -15.40
N ASN A 185 8.33 -15.14 -16.08
CA ASN A 185 9.43 -14.19 -15.83
C ASN A 185 9.85 -14.12 -14.34
N ASN A 186 9.92 -15.28 -13.66
CA ASN A 186 10.20 -15.38 -12.22
C ASN A 186 9.22 -14.62 -11.30
N SER A 187 8.06 -14.24 -11.84
CA SER A 187 6.97 -13.59 -11.14
C SER A 187 5.75 -14.49 -11.10
N ILE A 188 5.07 -14.56 -9.96
CA ILE A 188 3.80 -15.25 -9.80
C ILE A 188 2.68 -14.21 -9.78
N ILE A 189 1.65 -14.40 -10.59
CA ILE A 189 0.43 -13.59 -10.58
C ILE A 189 -0.68 -14.41 -9.95
N ASN A 190 -1.09 -14.02 -8.76
CA ASN A 190 -2.23 -14.55 -8.04
C ASN A 190 -3.44 -13.65 -8.27
N ILE A 191 -4.53 -14.22 -8.79
CA ILE A 191 -5.78 -13.53 -9.08
C ILE A 191 -6.84 -14.09 -8.13
N HIS A 192 -7.38 -13.23 -7.28
CA HIS A 192 -8.48 -13.57 -6.39
C HIS A 192 -9.74 -12.83 -6.82
N LYS A 193 -10.71 -13.59 -7.35
CA LYS A 193 -12.06 -13.10 -7.62
C LYS A 193 -12.90 -13.21 -6.35
N LYS A 194 -13.45 -12.10 -5.85
CA LYS A 194 -14.27 -12.04 -4.64
C LYS A 194 -15.69 -11.61 -4.98
N ILE A 195 -16.66 -12.19 -4.26
CA ILE A 195 -18.04 -11.71 -4.24
C ILE A 195 -18.14 -10.53 -3.26
N ILE A 196 -18.82 -9.46 -3.64
CA ILE A 196 -19.24 -8.36 -2.76
C ILE A 196 -20.77 -8.32 -2.71
#